data_AF-X1BQI4-F1
#
_entry.id   AF-X1BQI4-F1
#
_cell.length_a   1.000
_cell.length_b   1.000
_cell.length_c   1.000
_cell.angle_alpha   90.00
_cell.angle_beta   90.00
_cell.angle_gamma   90.00
#
_symmetry.space_group_name_H-M   'P 1'
#
loop_
_entity.id
_entity.type
_entity.pdbx_description
1 polymer ?
#
loop_
_entity_poly.entity_id
_entity_poly.type
_entity_poly.pdbx_seq_one_letter_code
_entity_poly.pdbx_strand_id
1 'polypeptide(L)' 'MHSRTKVVYLGTKLIGRLCFKYLVDNKDRLKVDLSTVLEDCDVLFSVQYDKILTKEQISKAKRIAVNLHMAPLPEYRGC' A
#
# COMPACT_ATOMS: atom_id res chain seq x y z
N MET A 1 7.05 19.41 -15.64
CA MET A 1 7.11 18.83 -14.28
C MET A 1 6.72 17.37 -14.38
N HIS A 2 7.60 16.41 -14.08
CA HIS A 2 7.20 15.01 -14.03
C HIS A 2 6.48 14.78 -12.69
N SER A 3 5.18 14.49 -12.74
CA SER A 3 4.37 14.18 -11.55
C SER A 3 4.93 12.94 -10.85
N ARG A 4 5.17 13.03 -9.53
CA ARG A 4 5.49 11.85 -8.69
C ARG A 4 4.20 11.06 -8.46
N THR A 5 4.31 9.74 -8.41
CA THR A 5 3.16 8.87 -8.09
C THR A 5 2.86 8.98 -6.60
N LYS A 6 1.64 9.40 -6.23
CA LYS A 6 1.20 9.45 -4.83
C LYS A 6 0.80 8.04 -4.37
N VAL A 7 1.49 7.52 -3.37
CA VAL A 7 1.29 6.18 -2.84
C VAL A 7 0.81 6.28 -1.40
N VAL A 8 -0.34 5.66 -1.11
CA VAL A 8 -0.79 5.43 0.27
C VAL A 8 -0.32 4.05 0.70
N TYR A 9 0.36 3.98 1.85
CA TYR A 9 0.87 2.74 2.42
C TYR A 9 0.23 2.44 3.77
N LEU A 10 -0.38 1.26 3.88
CA LEU A 10 -1.02 0.76 5.09
C LEU A 10 -0.36 -0.55 5.51
N GLY A 11 0.29 -0.57 6.67
CA GLY A 11 0.84 -1.80 7.22
C GLY A 11 1.20 -1.65 8.70
N THR A 12 0.83 -2.64 9.52
CA THR A 12 0.98 -2.56 10.99
C THR A 12 1.95 -3.60 11.57
N LYS A 13 2.27 -4.66 10.81
CA LYS A 13 3.18 -5.73 11.25
C LYS A 13 4.63 -5.46 10.86
N LEU A 14 5.56 -6.27 11.39
CA LEU A 14 7.00 -6.14 11.16
C LEU A 14 7.35 -6.11 9.66
N ILE A 15 6.81 -7.04 8.87
CA ILE A 15 7.01 -7.07 7.42
C ILE A 15 6.51 -5.79 6.75
N GLY A 16 5.38 -5.24 7.22
CA GLY A 16 4.85 -3.96 6.76
C GLY A 16 5.83 -2.81 7.00
N ARG A 17 6.54 -2.80 8.14
CA ARG A 17 7.59 -1.79 8.38
C ARG A 17 8.80 -1.96 7.46
N LEU A 18 9.21 -3.19 7.15
CA LEU A 18 10.33 -3.45 6.25
C LEU A 18 10.03 -3.00 4.81
N CYS A 19 8.83 -3.32 4.31
CA CYS A 19 8.37 -2.85 3.00
C CYS A 19 8.25 -1.32 2.96
N PHE A 20 7.73 -0.69 4.02
CA PHE A 20 7.66 0.78 4.10
C PHE A 20 9.05 1.42 4.11
N LYS A 21 10.00 0.87 4.88
CA LYS A 21 11.39 1.34 4.90
C LYS A 21 12.01 1.30 3.51
N TYR A 22 11.82 0.21 2.76
CA TYR A 22 12.32 0.15 1.38
C TYR A 22 11.74 1.26 0.49
N LEU A 23 10.43 1.54 0.60
CA LEU A 23 9.79 2.62 -0.16
C LEU A 23 10.37 3.99 0.22
N VAL A 24 10.57 4.26 1.51
CA VAL A 24 11.15 5.52 2.00
C VAL A 24 12.58 5.68 1.50
N ASP A 25 13.41 4.65 1.66
CA ASP A 25 14.82 4.65 1.26
C ASP A 25 15.01 4.81 -0.26
N ASN A 26 13.98 4.49 -1.05
CA ASN A 26 14.02 4.51 -2.52
C ASN A 26 13.06 5.51 -3.17
N LYS A 27 12.41 6.39 -2.41
CA LYS A 27 11.29 7.21 -2.90
C LYS A 27 11.65 8.08 -4.11
N ASP A 28 12.88 8.61 -4.15
CA ASP A 28 13.36 9.47 -5.23
C ASP A 28 13.66 8.70 -6.50
N ARG A 29 14.30 7.52 -6.36
CA ARG A 29 14.54 6.59 -7.47
C ARG A 29 13.23 6.09 -8.06
N LEU A 30 12.26 5.76 -7.22
CA LEU A 30 10.93 5.29 -7.62
C LEU A 30 10.00 6.42 -8.07
N LYS A 31 10.39 7.69 -7.86
CA LYS A 31 9.57 8.89 -8.14
C LYS A 31 8.19 8.82 -7.48
N VAL A 32 8.15 8.39 -6.22
CA VAL A 32 6.93 8.31 -5.43
C VAL A 32 6.89 9.41 -4.37
N ASP A 33 5.68 9.83 -4.02
CA ASP A 33 5.36 10.55 -2.80
C ASP A 33 4.57 9.62 -1.89
N LEU A 34 4.91 9.56 -0.60
CA LEU A 34 4.43 8.55 0.33
C LEU A 34 3.54 9.18 1.39
N SER A 35 2.36 8.58 1.60
CA SER A 35 1.46 8.92 2.69
C SER A 35 1.07 7.67 3.47
N THR A 36 0.94 7.81 4.78
CA THR A 36 0.38 6.79 5.67
C THR A 36 -1.05 7.14 6.11
N VAL A 37 -1.60 8.23 5.58
CA VAL A 37 -2.98 8.66 5.80
C VAL A 37 -3.84 8.14 4.65
N LEU A 38 -5.01 7.60 4.97
CA LEU A 38 -5.91 7.07 3.96
C LEU A 38 -6.64 8.20 3.21
N GLU A 39 -6.11 8.58 2.06
CA GLU A 39 -6.55 9.71 1.22
C GLU A 39 -6.50 9.35 -0.27
N ASP A 40 -6.95 10.27 -1.14
CA ASP A 40 -6.85 10.06 -2.59
C ASP A 40 -5.39 9.92 -3.03
N CYS A 41 -5.14 8.87 -3.82
CA CYS A 41 -3.80 8.47 -4.23
C CYS A 41 -3.83 7.79 -5.62
N ASP A 42 -2.66 7.59 -6.19
CA ASP A 42 -2.52 6.85 -7.45
C ASP A 42 -2.51 5.34 -7.19
N VAL A 43 -1.80 4.91 -6.14
CA VAL A 43 -1.65 3.51 -5.74
C VAL A 43 -1.84 3.36 -4.24
N LEU A 44 -2.58 2.33 -3.82
CA LEU A 44 -2.72 1.93 -2.42
C LEU A 44 -2.02 0.60 -2.19
N PHE A 45 -1.09 0.55 -1.24
CA PHE A 45 -0.50 -0.68 -0.74
C PHE A 45 -1.06 -1.02 0.64
N SER A 46 -1.57 -2.23 0.79
CA SER A 46 -1.99 -2.81 2.07
C SER A 46 -1.13 -4.03 2.37
N VAL A 47 -0.20 -3.94 3.32
CA VAL A 47 0.72 -5.02 3.67
C VAL A 47 0.47 -5.42 5.12
N GLN A 48 -0.19 -6.55 5.33
CA GLN A 48 -0.54 -7.03 6.68
C GLN A 48 -1.22 -5.94 7.52
N TYR A 49 -2.15 -5.19 6.90
CA TYR A 49 -3.00 -4.22 7.58
C TYR A 49 -4.10 -4.95 8.35
N ASP A 50 -4.40 -4.49 9.57
CA ASP A 50 -5.25 -5.17 10.54
C ASP A 50 -6.75 -4.92 10.35
N LYS A 51 -7.12 -4.05 9.41
CA LYS A 51 -8.52 -3.71 9.13
C LYS A 51 -8.89 -4.03 7.69
N ILE A 52 -10.12 -4.50 7.51
CA ILE A 52 -10.73 -4.66 6.20
C ILE A 52 -11.01 -3.26 5.64
N LEU A 53 -10.53 -2.99 4.43
CA LEU A 53 -10.82 -1.74 3.73
C LEU A 53 -12.20 -1.82 3.08
N THR A 54 -13.00 -0.76 3.21
CA THR A 54 -14.28 -0.66 2.51
C THR A 54 -14.06 -0.42 1.02
N LYS A 55 -15.10 -0.61 0.21
CA LYS A 55 -15.06 -0.33 -1.22
C LYS A 55 -14.68 1.14 -1.50
N GLU A 56 -15.26 2.06 -0.73
CA GLU A 56 -15.00 3.50 -0.84
C GLU A 56 -13.53 3.83 -0.53
N GLN A 57 -12.96 3.15 0.47
CA GLN A 57 -11.55 3.30 0.83
C GLN A 57 -10.62 2.75 -0.26
N ILE A 58 -10.96 1.60 -0.86
CA ILE A 58 -10.22 1.02 -1.99
C ILE A 58 -10.30 1.94 -3.22
N SER A 59 -11.48 2.54 -3.47
CA SER A 59 -11.72 3.46 -4.59
C SER A 59 -10.93 4.77 -4.53
N LYS A 60 -10.30 5.11 -3.40
CA LYS A 60 -9.36 6.25 -3.31
C LYS A 60 -8.11 6.08 -4.17
N ALA A 61 -7.77 4.84 -4.57
CA ALA A 61 -6.67 4.57 -5.47
C ALA A 61 -7.12 4.70 -6.94
N LYS A 62 -6.56 5.69 -7.65
CA LYS A 62 -6.92 5.97 -9.05
C LYS A 62 -6.51 4.88 -10.03
N ARG A 63 -5.43 4.14 -9.74
CA ARG A 63 -4.87 3.12 -10.64
C ARG A 63 -5.07 1.72 -10.10
N ILE A 64 -4.61 1.45 -8.88
CA ILE A 64 -4.68 0.11 -8.29
C ILE A 64 -4.54 0.14 -6.76
N ALA A 65 -5.26 -0.78 -6.11
CA ALA A 65 -5.05 -1.15 -4.71
C ALA A 65 -4.50 -2.58 -4.65
N VAL A 66 -3.36 -2.78 -3.99
CA VAL A 66 -2.68 -4.07 -3.89
C VAL A 66 -2.57 -4.47 -2.42
N ASN A 67 -2.97 -5.69 -2.11
CA ASN A 67 -2.77 -6.29 -0.80
C ASN A 67 -1.67 -7.37 -0.87
N LEU A 68 -0.73 -7.35 0.07
CA LEU A 68 0.22 -8.45 0.25
C LEU A 68 -0.37 -9.44 1.27
N HIS A 69 -0.80 -10.59 0.76
CA HIS A 69 -1.14 -11.77 1.55
C HIS A 69 0.09 -12.66 1.70
N MET A 70 0.42 -13.10 2.92
CA MET A 70 1.64 -13.88 3.21
C MET A 70 1.48 -15.39 3.02
N ALA A 71 0.57 -15.80 2.14
CA ALA A 71 0.36 -17.19 1.78
C ALA A 71 -0.15 -17.30 0.33
N PRO A 72 -0.02 -18.47 -0.31
CA PRO A 72 -0.61 -18.70 -1.62
C PRO A 72 -2.13 -18.46 -1.62
N LEU A 73 -2.62 -17.76 -2.64
CA LEU A 73 -4.04 -17.61 -2.91
C LEU A 73 -4.41 -18.51 -4.10
N PRO A 74 -5.61 -19.13 -4.09
CA PRO A 74 -6.70 -18.97 -3.11
C PRO A 74 -6.63 -19.90 -1.88
N GLU A 75 -5.67 -20.82 -1.79
CA GLU A 75 -5.67 -21.96 -0.86
C GLU A 75 -5.63 -21.54 0.62
N TYR A 76 -5.03 -20.38 0.93
CA TYR A 76 -4.85 -19.91 2.30
C TYR A 76 -5.59 -18.59 2.58
N ARG A 77 -6.80 -18.45 2.04
CA ARG A 77 -7.68 -17.33 2.39
C ARG A 77 -8.18 -17.47 3.83
N GLY A 78 -8.22 -16.34 4.54
CA GLY A 78 -8.73 -16.26 5.91
C GLY A 78 -7.69 -16.65 6.95
N CYS A 79 -7.53 -15.81 7.95
CA CYS A 79 -6.78 -16.06 9.19
C CYS A 79 -7.24 -15.05 10.25
#